data_AF-A0A7C9DS87-F1
#
_entry.id   AF-A0A7C9DS87-F1
#
_cell.length_a   1.000
_cell.length_b   1.000
_cell.length_c   1.000
_cell.angle_alpha   90.00
_cell.angle_beta   90.00
_cell.angle_gamma   90.00
#
_symmetry.space_group_name_H-M   'P 1'
#
loop_
_entity.id
_entity.type
_entity.pdbx_description
1 polymer ?
#
loop_
_entity_poly.entity_id
_entity_poly.type
_entity_poly.pdbx_seq_one_letter_code
_entity_poly.pdbx_strand_id
1 'polypeptide(L)'
;CALPISSTSPTKHFIIHSRKALLNGISPAENRTIPPLKYEYFYGLVRDFPDLTFTINGGINSVEEVNAALKKGAHGVMVGRAAYNNPWQLLRHVDSAVYGAPPSDLTRRQVLEKYIEYGDSALGTNGNNRPNVRDIVKPLMSFFHSEPRNAIWKRKVDAAFHHCTTVKQVFDETLGVIPDYVLDSPVAKVPPSRGNI
;
A
#
# COMPACT_ATOMS: atom_id res chain seq x y z
N CYS A 1 2.77 -10.71 -30.78
CA CYS A 1 3.75 -11.64 -30.15
C CYS A 1 3.22 -12.39 -28.91
N ALA A 2 2.03 -12.11 -28.36
CA ALA A 2 1.55 -12.78 -27.13
C ALA A 2 0.75 -14.09 -27.37
N LEU A 3 0.19 -14.31 -28.57
CA LEU A 3 -0.53 -15.55 -28.91
C LEU A 3 0.27 -16.85 -28.69
N PRO A 4 1.51 -17.01 -29.20
CA PRO A 4 2.25 -18.27 -29.04
C PRO A 4 2.71 -18.56 -27.60
N ILE A 5 2.86 -17.53 -26.76
CA ILE A 5 3.23 -17.70 -25.35
C ILE A 5 2.02 -18.21 -24.54
N SER A 6 0.81 -17.73 -24.86
CA SER A 6 -0.42 -18.11 -24.12
C SER A 6 -0.89 -19.54 -24.38
N SER A 7 -0.63 -20.09 -25.57
CA SER A 7 -1.09 -21.42 -25.98
C SER A 7 -0.17 -22.55 -25.52
N THR A 8 1.09 -22.24 -25.21
CA THR A 8 2.12 -23.22 -24.81
C THR A 8 2.52 -23.13 -23.34
N SER A 9 2.16 -22.04 -22.65
CA SER A 9 2.42 -21.84 -21.23
C SER A 9 1.18 -22.16 -20.38
N PRO A 10 1.34 -22.78 -19.18
CA PRO A 10 0.25 -22.91 -18.22
C PRO A 10 -0.10 -21.58 -17.53
N THR A 11 0.67 -20.51 -17.75
CA THR A 11 0.43 -19.21 -17.11
C THR A 11 -0.82 -18.57 -17.68
N LYS A 12 -1.84 -18.38 -16.84
CA LYS A 12 -3.12 -17.75 -17.22
C LYS A 12 -3.32 -16.35 -16.64
N HIS A 13 -2.53 -15.96 -15.63
CA HIS A 13 -2.62 -14.66 -14.97
C HIS A 13 -1.32 -13.87 -15.12
N PHE A 14 -1.45 -12.63 -15.61
CA PHE A 14 -0.32 -11.74 -15.84
C PHE A 14 -0.49 -10.43 -15.07
N ILE A 15 0.55 -10.04 -14.33
CA ILE A 15 0.61 -8.76 -13.64
C ILE A 15 1.52 -7.84 -14.44
N ILE A 16 0.95 -6.79 -15.02
CA ILE A 16 1.65 -5.93 -15.96
C ILE A 16 1.89 -4.57 -15.32
N HIS A 17 3.15 -4.29 -14.98
CA HIS A 17 3.56 -2.92 -14.72
C HIS A 17 3.51 -2.15 -16.04
N SER A 18 2.62 -1.16 -16.14
CA SER A 18 2.33 -0.42 -17.37
C SER A 18 3.41 0.62 -17.70
N ARG A 19 4.67 0.34 -17.36
CA ARG A 19 5.82 1.19 -17.64
C ARG A 19 6.95 0.33 -18.16
N LYS A 20 7.61 0.77 -19.23
CA LYS A 20 8.81 0.12 -19.74
C LYS A 20 9.95 0.24 -18.71
N ALA A 21 10.61 -0.87 -18.40
CA ALA A 21 11.88 -0.85 -17.69
C ALA A 21 13.01 -0.56 -18.68
N LEU A 22 13.77 0.51 -18.44
CA LEU A 22 14.99 0.84 -19.18
C LEU A 22 16.19 0.35 -18.37
N LEU A 23 16.86 -0.68 -18.88
CA LEU A 23 17.96 -1.35 -18.17
C LEU A 23 19.27 -0.56 -18.20
N ASN A 24 19.40 0.38 -19.13
CA ASN A 24 20.60 1.21 -19.31
C ASN A 24 20.20 2.69 -19.34
N GLY A 25 21.07 3.54 -18.79
CA GLY A 25 20.97 5.00 -18.90
C GLY A 25 20.14 5.70 -17.83
N ILE A 26 19.42 4.98 -16.95
CA ILE A 26 18.70 5.55 -15.81
C ILE A 26 18.71 4.61 -14.59
N SER A 27 18.62 5.18 -13.39
CA SER A 27 18.58 4.46 -12.11
C SER A 27 17.25 3.71 -11.87
N PRO A 28 17.18 2.77 -10.90
CA PRO A 28 15.93 2.12 -10.52
C PRO A 28 14.85 3.09 -10.01
N ALA A 29 15.24 4.24 -9.44
CA ALA A 29 14.29 5.26 -8.99
C ALA A 29 13.70 6.02 -10.19
N GLU A 30 14.55 6.42 -11.13
CA GLU A 30 14.16 7.09 -12.38
C GLU A 30 13.32 6.18 -13.28
N ASN A 31 13.58 4.88 -13.29
CA ASN A 31 12.74 3.88 -13.96
C ASN A 31 11.30 3.86 -13.46
N ARG A 32 11.01 4.50 -12.32
CA ARG A 32 9.67 4.62 -11.74
C ARG A 32 9.05 5.99 -11.93
N THR A 33 9.66 6.88 -12.71
CA THR A 33 9.14 8.23 -12.98
C THR A 33 9.31 8.63 -14.44
N ILE A 34 10.46 8.34 -15.06
CA ILE A 34 10.84 8.85 -16.39
C ILE A 34 10.03 8.21 -17.53
N PRO A 35 10.01 6.88 -17.74
CA PRO A 35 9.22 6.35 -18.84
C PRO A 35 7.73 6.60 -18.59
N PRO A 36 6.94 6.99 -19.60
CA PRO A 36 5.51 7.22 -19.40
C PRO A 36 4.77 5.92 -19.08
N LEU A 37 3.64 6.04 -18.39
CA LEU A 37 2.69 4.94 -18.24
C LEU A 37 1.99 4.68 -19.58
N LYS A 38 1.74 3.40 -19.87
CA LYS A 38 1.19 2.88 -21.12
C LYS A 38 0.00 1.96 -20.87
N TYR A 39 -1.01 2.50 -20.19
CA TYR A 39 -2.24 1.77 -19.87
C TYR A 39 -3.01 1.32 -21.11
N GLU A 40 -2.88 2.03 -22.24
CA GLU A 40 -3.47 1.65 -23.52
C GLU A 40 -3.01 0.25 -23.98
N TYR A 41 -1.75 -0.11 -23.72
CA TYR A 41 -1.23 -1.44 -24.05
C TYR A 41 -1.77 -2.50 -23.11
N PHE A 42 -1.91 -2.18 -21.82
CA PHE A 42 -2.56 -3.07 -20.87
C PHE A 42 -3.98 -3.43 -21.32
N TYR A 43 -4.81 -2.43 -21.65
CA TYR A 43 -6.19 -2.68 -22.09
C TYR A 43 -6.27 -3.30 -23.49
N GLY A 44 -5.25 -3.08 -24.34
CA GLY A 44 -5.08 -3.86 -25.56
C GLY A 44 -4.93 -5.36 -25.28
N LEU A 45 -4.08 -5.74 -24.32
CA LEU A 45 -3.92 -7.14 -23.91
C LEU A 45 -5.21 -7.74 -23.35
N VAL A 46 -5.94 -7.00 -22.51
CA VAL A 46 -7.24 -7.46 -21.98
C VAL A 46 -8.22 -7.78 -23.12
N ARG A 47 -8.29 -6.93 -24.15
CA ARG A 47 -9.17 -7.12 -25.31
C ARG A 47 -8.69 -8.27 -26.20
N ASP A 48 -7.40 -8.35 -26.46
CA ASP A 48 -6.83 -9.27 -27.46
C ASP A 48 -6.68 -10.71 -26.92
N PHE A 49 -6.76 -10.90 -25.60
CA PHE A 49 -6.59 -12.20 -24.93
C PHE A 49 -7.68 -12.45 -23.86
N PRO A 50 -8.95 -12.65 -24.27
CA PRO A 50 -10.07 -12.80 -23.33
C PRO A 50 -9.97 -14.05 -22.44
N ASP A 51 -9.21 -15.07 -22.85
CA ASP A 51 -8.98 -16.30 -22.08
C ASP A 51 -7.91 -16.15 -20.99
N LEU A 52 -7.27 -14.98 -20.88
CA LEU A 52 -6.23 -14.68 -19.88
C LEU A 52 -6.73 -13.62 -18.90
N THR A 53 -6.22 -13.66 -17.68
CA THR A 53 -6.49 -12.63 -16.67
C THR A 53 -5.31 -11.67 -16.56
N PHE A 54 -5.61 -10.39 -16.39
CA PHE A 54 -4.60 -9.34 -16.29
C PHE A 54 -4.84 -8.45 -15.07
N THR A 55 -3.80 -8.29 -14.25
CA THR A 55 -3.75 -7.31 -13.17
C THR A 55 -2.91 -6.11 -13.58
N ILE A 56 -3.51 -4.93 -13.54
CA ILE A 56 -2.82 -3.68 -13.88
C ILE A 56 -1.95 -3.22 -12.71
N ASN A 57 -0.76 -2.72 -13.02
CA ASN A 57 0.14 -2.12 -12.06
C ASN A 57 0.83 -0.87 -12.61
N GLY A 58 1.27 -0.02 -11.69
CA GLY A 58 2.16 1.12 -11.95
C GLY A 58 1.43 2.44 -11.98
N GLY A 59 1.66 3.30 -10.99
CA GLY A 59 1.14 4.67 -10.98
C GLY A 59 -0.30 4.84 -10.49
N ILE A 60 -0.87 3.82 -9.85
CA ILE A 60 -2.19 3.87 -9.20
C ILE A 60 -2.01 4.25 -7.73
N ASN A 61 -2.66 5.34 -7.31
CA ASN A 61 -2.40 6.03 -6.04
C ASN A 61 -3.65 6.21 -5.16
N SER A 62 -4.84 5.83 -5.61
CA SER A 62 -6.08 5.95 -4.84
C SER A 62 -7.05 4.79 -5.06
N VAL A 63 -8.02 4.64 -4.16
CA VAL A 63 -9.09 3.64 -4.27
C VAL A 63 -10.03 3.96 -5.44
N GLU A 64 -10.19 5.24 -5.76
CA GLU A 64 -10.96 5.70 -6.93
C GLU A 64 -10.31 5.24 -8.23
N GLU A 65 -8.98 5.34 -8.34
CA GLU A 65 -8.22 4.85 -9.50
C GLU A 65 -8.25 3.33 -9.59
N VAL A 66 -8.21 2.62 -8.45
CA VAL A 66 -8.41 1.16 -8.39
C VAL A 66 -9.78 0.80 -8.97
N ASN A 67 -10.85 1.42 -8.48
CA ASN A 67 -12.21 1.16 -8.95
C ASN A 67 -12.41 1.55 -10.42
N ALA A 68 -11.80 2.64 -10.88
CA ALA A 68 -11.83 3.03 -12.29
C ALA A 68 -11.14 1.98 -13.18
N ALA A 69 -10.01 1.45 -12.75
CA ALA A 69 -9.29 0.42 -13.50
C ALA A 69 -10.06 -0.90 -13.58
N LEU A 70 -10.69 -1.33 -12.48
CA LEU A 70 -11.58 -2.50 -12.43
C LEU A 70 -12.79 -2.32 -13.36
N LYS A 71 -13.48 -1.17 -13.29
CA LYS A 71 -14.62 -0.84 -14.17
C LYS A 71 -14.25 -0.84 -15.66
N LYS A 72 -13.00 -0.49 -15.98
CA LYS A 72 -12.48 -0.49 -17.35
C LYS A 72 -12.07 -1.89 -17.87
N GLY A 73 -12.16 -2.93 -17.03
CA GLY A 73 -11.96 -4.32 -17.43
C GLY A 73 -10.66 -4.97 -16.93
N ALA A 74 -9.90 -4.31 -16.04
CA ALA A 74 -8.80 -5.00 -15.36
C ALA A 74 -9.36 -6.09 -14.43
N HIS A 75 -8.78 -7.30 -14.45
CA HIS A 75 -9.18 -8.37 -13.53
C HIS A 75 -8.79 -8.05 -12.08
N GLY A 76 -7.67 -7.35 -11.90
CA GLY A 76 -7.23 -6.86 -10.59
C GLY A 76 -6.34 -5.64 -10.71
N VAL A 77 -6.03 -5.04 -9.56
CA VAL A 77 -5.15 -3.88 -9.47
C VAL A 77 -4.09 -4.15 -8.40
N MET A 78 -2.81 -4.01 -8.77
CA MET A 78 -1.72 -4.06 -7.80
C MET A 78 -1.26 -2.65 -7.46
N VAL A 79 -1.38 -2.28 -6.18
CA VAL A 79 -0.91 -0.99 -5.67
C VAL A 79 0.37 -1.20 -4.86
N GLY A 80 1.45 -0.54 -5.28
CA GLY A 80 2.76 -0.65 -4.64
C GLY A 80 3.08 0.54 -3.74
N ARG A 81 3.85 1.49 -4.28
CA ARG A 81 4.39 2.64 -3.51
C ARG A 81 3.34 3.46 -2.78
N ALA A 82 2.13 3.63 -3.34
CA ALA A 82 1.08 4.35 -2.64
C ALA A 82 0.77 3.66 -1.31
N ALA A 83 0.47 2.36 -1.30
CA ALA A 83 0.21 1.60 -0.07
C ALA A 83 1.34 1.72 0.96
N TYR A 84 2.61 1.84 0.54
CA TYR A 84 3.72 2.08 1.46
C TYR A 84 3.84 3.54 1.95
N ASN A 85 3.52 4.51 1.09
CA ASN A 85 3.70 5.94 1.36
C ASN A 85 2.51 6.59 2.08
N ASN A 86 1.31 6.01 1.98
CA ASN A 86 0.09 6.49 2.62
C ASN A 86 -0.83 5.34 3.10
N PRO A 87 -0.31 4.33 3.82
CA PRO A 87 -1.00 3.08 4.11
C PRO A 87 -2.39 3.27 4.71
N TRP A 88 -2.51 4.13 5.73
CA TRP A 88 -3.81 4.35 6.37
C TRP A 88 -4.85 4.91 5.39
N GLN A 89 -4.50 6.00 4.69
CA GLN A 89 -5.46 6.69 3.82
C GLN A 89 -5.90 5.84 2.64
N LEU A 90 -4.98 5.06 2.07
CA LEU A 90 -5.29 4.18 0.95
C LEU A 90 -6.06 2.93 1.39
N LEU A 91 -5.60 2.23 2.43
CA LEU A 91 -6.06 0.87 2.73
C LEU A 91 -7.33 0.83 3.57
N ARG A 92 -7.61 1.85 4.39
CA ARG A 92 -8.74 1.85 5.34
C ARG A 92 -10.12 1.65 4.72
N HIS A 93 -10.28 1.91 3.42
CA HIS A 93 -11.56 1.77 2.71
C HIS A 93 -11.60 0.58 1.76
N VAL A 94 -10.49 -0.13 1.54
CA VAL A 94 -10.37 -1.15 0.49
C VAL A 94 -11.43 -2.24 0.65
N ASP A 95 -11.60 -2.79 1.85
CA ASP A 95 -12.58 -3.83 2.13
C ASP A 95 -14.01 -3.40 1.71
N SER A 96 -14.42 -2.20 2.08
CA SER A 96 -15.74 -1.69 1.73
C SER A 96 -15.88 -1.25 0.27
N ALA A 97 -14.91 -0.52 -0.26
CA ALA A 97 -15.02 0.18 -1.54
C ALA A 97 -14.67 -0.70 -2.73
N VAL A 98 -13.92 -1.79 -2.52
CA VAL A 98 -13.47 -2.72 -3.57
C VAL A 98 -14.18 -4.07 -3.42
N TYR A 99 -14.29 -4.59 -2.19
CA TYR A 99 -14.84 -5.92 -1.93
C TYR A 99 -16.28 -5.92 -1.39
N GLY A 100 -16.87 -4.75 -1.15
CA GLY A 100 -18.26 -4.63 -0.68
C GLY A 100 -18.47 -5.09 0.77
N ALA A 101 -17.40 -5.23 1.56
CA ALA A 101 -17.52 -5.54 2.98
C ALA A 101 -18.16 -4.38 3.78
N PRO A 102 -18.75 -4.65 4.95
CA PRO A 102 -19.19 -3.58 5.84
C PRO A 102 -18.04 -2.60 6.15
N PRO A 103 -18.30 -1.28 6.22
CA PRO A 103 -17.29 -0.31 6.64
C PRO A 103 -16.73 -0.67 8.02
N SER A 104 -15.41 -0.58 8.17
CA SER A 104 -14.76 -0.75 9.46
C SER A 104 -14.90 0.51 10.32
N ASP A 105 -15.13 0.32 11.61
CA ASP A 105 -15.09 1.36 12.64
C ASP A 105 -13.72 1.44 13.34
N LEU A 106 -12.73 0.65 12.89
CA LEU A 106 -11.40 0.63 13.49
C LEU A 106 -10.72 2.00 13.42
N THR A 107 -10.24 2.45 14.57
CA THR A 107 -9.43 3.65 14.70
C THR A 107 -7.95 3.33 14.50
N ARG A 108 -7.12 4.35 14.31
CA ARG A 108 -5.66 4.17 14.22
C ARG A 108 -5.11 3.60 15.52
N ARG A 109 -5.64 4.03 16.67
CA ARG A 109 -5.24 3.54 17.99
C ARG A 109 -5.45 2.03 18.11
N GLN A 110 -6.64 1.54 17.78
CA GLN A 110 -6.96 0.11 17.84
C GLN A 110 -6.10 -0.73 16.88
N VAL A 111 -5.78 -0.20 15.70
CA VAL A 111 -4.87 -0.87 14.77
C VAL A 111 -3.45 -0.94 15.35
N LEU A 112 -2.96 0.15 15.95
CA LEU A 112 -1.64 0.18 16.57
C LEU A 112 -1.55 -0.71 17.80
N GLU A 113 -2.60 -0.81 18.62
CA GLU A 113 -2.66 -1.74 19.76
C GLU A 113 -2.47 -3.19 19.31
N LYS A 114 -3.22 -3.63 18.28
CA LYS A 114 -3.04 -4.95 17.67
C LYS A 114 -1.64 -5.12 17.05
N TYR A 115 -1.09 -4.05 16.47
CA TYR A 115 0.25 -4.08 15.90
C TYR A 115 1.34 -4.20 16.95
N ILE A 116 1.16 -3.65 18.15
CA ILE A 116 2.07 -3.83 19.29
C ILE A 116 2.13 -5.31 19.67
N GLU A 117 0.97 -5.94 19.86
CA GLU A 117 0.88 -7.36 20.23
C GLU A 117 1.57 -8.25 19.20
N TYR A 118 1.23 -8.06 17.92
CA TYR A 118 1.90 -8.75 16.81
C TYR A 118 3.40 -8.46 16.83
N GLY A 119 3.77 -7.19 16.90
CA GLY A 119 5.14 -6.74 16.73
C GLY A 119 6.08 -7.29 17.78
N ASP A 120 5.67 -7.26 19.05
CA ASP A 120 6.44 -7.82 20.17
C ASP A 120 6.54 -9.35 20.07
N SER A 121 5.47 -10.04 19.64
CA SER A 121 5.50 -11.50 19.44
C SER A 121 6.41 -11.93 18.28
N ALA A 122 6.61 -11.07 17.29
CA ALA A 122 7.39 -11.36 16.09
C ALA A 122 8.89 -11.13 16.27
N LEU A 123 9.33 -10.48 17.35
CA LEU A 123 10.74 -10.15 17.54
C LEU A 123 11.59 -11.43 17.64
N GLY A 124 12.66 -11.49 16.86
CA GLY A 124 13.64 -12.58 16.91
C GLY A 124 13.19 -13.94 16.33
N THR A 125 11.99 -14.04 15.75
CA THR A 125 11.43 -15.32 15.26
C THR A 125 12.18 -15.92 14.07
N ASN A 126 12.99 -15.13 13.35
CA ASN A 126 13.68 -15.54 12.11
C ASN A 126 15.17 -15.86 12.34
N GLY A 127 15.61 -15.96 13.60
CA GLY A 127 17.02 -16.12 13.96
C GLY A 127 17.83 -14.82 13.80
N ASN A 128 19.08 -14.83 14.27
CA ASN A 128 19.99 -13.68 14.22
C ASN A 128 19.40 -12.38 14.80
N ASN A 129 18.56 -12.51 15.84
CA ASN A 129 17.85 -11.39 16.47
C ASN A 129 16.98 -10.56 15.48
N ARG A 130 16.38 -11.23 14.49
CA ARG A 130 15.50 -10.64 13.48
C ARG A 130 14.13 -11.32 13.46
N PRO A 131 13.06 -10.58 13.08
CA PRO A 131 13.04 -9.14 12.90
C PRO A 131 13.31 -8.42 14.24
N ASN A 132 14.00 -7.29 14.19
CA ASN A 132 14.16 -6.42 15.36
C ASN A 132 13.12 -5.30 15.34
N VAL A 133 13.08 -4.49 16.40
CA VAL A 133 12.12 -3.37 16.54
C VAL A 133 12.10 -2.46 15.32
N ARG A 134 13.26 -2.16 14.74
CA ARG A 134 13.34 -1.31 13.54
C ARG A 134 12.69 -1.99 12.33
N ASP A 135 12.88 -3.28 12.13
CA ASP A 135 12.25 -4.00 11.01
C ASP A 135 10.73 -4.01 11.11
N ILE A 136 10.21 -4.15 12.34
CA ILE A 136 8.78 -4.15 12.61
C ILE A 136 8.17 -2.75 12.50
N VAL A 137 8.79 -1.71 13.06
CA VAL A 137 8.20 -0.36 13.10
C VAL A 137 8.42 0.43 11.81
N LYS A 138 9.51 0.19 11.07
CA LYS A 138 9.85 0.97 9.86
C LYS A 138 8.75 1.00 8.79
N PRO A 139 7.99 -0.08 8.52
CA PRO A 139 6.83 -0.04 7.62
C PRO A 139 5.74 0.97 8.04
N LEU A 140 5.61 1.26 9.33
CA LEU A 140 4.62 2.21 9.86
C LEU A 140 5.05 3.66 9.80
N MET A 141 6.27 3.98 9.33
CA MET A 141 6.77 5.35 9.28
C MET A 141 5.87 6.30 8.47
N SER A 142 5.08 5.79 7.53
CA SER A 142 4.14 6.59 6.74
C SER A 142 2.68 6.49 7.21
N PHE A 143 2.41 5.87 8.37
CA PHE A 143 1.06 5.63 8.87
C PHE A 143 0.26 6.92 9.12
N PHE A 144 0.94 7.97 9.58
CA PHE A 144 0.38 9.32 9.78
C PHE A 144 0.66 10.26 8.60
N HIS A 145 0.76 9.74 7.37
CA HIS A 145 0.96 10.57 6.18
C HIS A 145 -0.10 11.68 6.09
N SER A 146 0.36 12.92 5.84
CA SER A 146 -0.47 14.14 5.79
C SER A 146 -1.23 14.50 7.08
N GLU A 147 -0.94 13.84 8.20
CA GLU A 147 -1.50 14.19 9.51
C GLU A 147 -0.59 15.18 10.27
N PRO A 148 -1.15 16.00 11.17
CA PRO A 148 -0.37 16.91 11.99
C PRO A 148 0.62 16.15 12.86
N ARG A 149 1.77 16.77 13.12
CA ARG A 149 2.85 16.25 13.97
C ARG A 149 3.50 14.94 13.48
N ASN A 150 3.17 14.44 12.29
CA ASN A 150 3.83 13.28 11.67
C ASN A 150 5.37 13.41 11.61
N ALA A 151 5.88 14.57 11.19
CA ALA A 151 7.33 14.82 11.14
C ALA A 151 8.00 14.77 12.53
N ILE A 152 7.29 15.19 13.58
CA ILE A 152 7.77 15.10 14.96
C ILE A 152 7.77 13.64 15.41
N TRP A 153 6.69 12.92 15.15
CA TRP A 153 6.58 11.49 15.47
C TRP A 153 7.69 10.67 14.82
N LYS A 154 7.95 10.85 13.52
CA LYS A 154 9.06 10.18 12.81
C LYS A 154 10.41 10.40 13.49
N ARG A 155 10.72 11.64 13.87
CA ARG A 155 11.98 11.96 14.59
C ARG A 155 12.05 11.28 15.96
N LYS A 156 10.93 11.21 16.70
CA LYS A 156 10.89 10.49 17.98
C LYS A 156 11.06 8.98 17.79
N VAL A 157 10.45 8.39 16.77
CA VAL A 157 10.64 6.96 16.43
C VAL A 157 12.09 6.67 16.05
N ASP A 158 12.71 7.53 15.23
CA ASP A 158 14.12 7.38 14.86
C ASP A 158 15.04 7.43 16.10
N ALA A 159 14.76 8.33 17.05
CA ALA A 159 15.46 8.39 18.33
C ALA A 159 15.21 7.12 19.18
N ALA A 160 13.96 6.67 19.27
CA ALA A 160 13.55 5.49 20.02
C ALA A 160 14.26 4.21 19.56
N PHE A 161 14.60 4.10 18.27
CA PHE A 161 15.35 2.94 17.75
C PHE A 161 16.76 2.77 18.34
N HIS A 162 17.29 3.77 19.06
CA HIS A 162 18.60 3.66 19.70
C HIS A 162 18.55 2.94 21.05
N HIS A 163 17.39 2.91 21.73
CA HIS A 163 17.29 2.40 23.10
C HIS A 163 16.09 1.49 23.37
N CYS A 164 14.99 1.60 22.61
CA CYS A 164 13.84 0.72 22.79
C CYS A 164 14.14 -0.70 22.27
N THR A 165 13.76 -1.70 23.07
CA THR A 165 13.93 -3.13 22.77
C THR A 165 12.62 -3.83 22.39
N THR A 166 11.47 -3.17 22.61
CA THR A 166 10.15 -3.65 22.18
C THR A 166 9.41 -2.62 21.34
N VAL A 167 8.44 -3.08 20.54
CA VAL A 167 7.53 -2.23 19.77
C VAL A 167 6.65 -1.42 20.71
N LYS A 168 6.19 -2.03 21.82
CA LYS A 168 5.44 -1.33 22.86
C LYS A 168 6.16 -0.09 23.38
N GLN A 169 7.45 -0.23 23.74
CA GLN A 169 8.24 0.91 24.24
C GLN A 169 8.31 2.05 23.23
N VAL A 170 8.54 1.73 21.95
CA VAL A 170 8.56 2.75 20.88
C VAL A 170 7.25 3.51 20.84
N PHE A 171 6.11 2.84 20.89
CA PHE A 171 4.81 3.53 20.80
C PHE A 171 4.41 4.26 22.07
N ASP A 172 4.71 3.73 23.26
CA ASP A 172 4.50 4.44 24.53
C ASP A 172 5.27 5.77 24.56
N GLU A 173 6.51 5.79 24.06
CA GLU A 173 7.35 7.01 24.04
C GLU A 173 6.97 8.00 22.93
N THR A 174 6.49 7.50 21.79
CA THR A 174 6.37 8.30 20.56
C THR A 174 4.96 8.77 20.28
N LEU A 175 3.92 7.98 20.58
CA LEU A 175 2.55 8.29 20.15
C LEU A 175 1.94 9.50 20.85
N GLY A 176 2.40 9.87 22.04
CA GLY A 176 1.87 11.04 22.77
C GLY A 176 2.03 12.39 22.04
N VAL A 177 2.78 12.44 20.93
CA VAL A 177 2.83 13.63 20.07
C VAL A 177 1.78 13.65 18.97
N ILE A 178 1.09 12.54 18.69
CA ILE A 178 -0.01 12.53 17.73
C ILE A 178 -1.29 12.92 18.48
N PRO A 179 -2.07 13.89 17.99
CA PRO A 179 -3.31 14.28 18.66
C PRO A 179 -4.32 13.14 18.74
N ASP A 180 -5.06 13.03 19.83
CA ASP A 180 -6.06 11.98 20.03
C ASP A 180 -7.13 11.97 18.92
N TYR A 181 -7.56 13.14 18.44
CA TYR A 181 -8.51 13.20 17.33
C TYR A 181 -7.96 12.56 16.04
N VAL A 182 -6.64 12.45 15.82
CA VAL A 182 -6.05 11.72 14.69
C VAL A 182 -6.05 10.21 14.96
N LEU A 183 -5.76 9.83 16.20
CA LEU A 183 -5.69 8.43 16.64
C LEU A 183 -7.07 7.76 16.68
N ASP A 184 -8.08 8.52 17.12
CA ASP A 184 -9.41 8.03 17.48
C ASP A 184 -10.50 8.42 16.47
N SER A 185 -10.15 9.16 15.41
CA SER A 185 -11.07 9.40 14.31
C SER A 185 -11.44 8.06 13.65
N PRO A 186 -12.74 7.70 13.60
CA PRO A 186 -13.17 6.52 12.87
C PRO A 186 -12.90 6.72 11.37
N VAL A 187 -12.86 5.61 10.64
CA VAL A 187 -12.83 5.63 9.18
C VAL A 187 -14.14 6.26 8.69
N ALA A 188 -14.10 7.57 8.38
CA ALA A 188 -15.26 8.28 7.87
C ALA A 188 -15.84 7.55 6.65
N LYS A 189 -17.17 7.42 6.55
CA LYS A 189 -17.79 6.81 5.37
C LYS A 189 -17.27 7.53 4.13
N VAL A 190 -16.80 6.77 3.13
CA VAL A 190 -16.38 7.31 1.83
C VAL A 190 -17.46 8.30 1.38
N PRO A 191 -17.14 9.58 1.14
CA PRO A 191 -18.13 10.51 0.60
C PRO A 191 -18.65 9.88 -0.70
N PRO A 192 -19.97 9.84 -0.94
CA PRO A 192 -20.47 9.34 -2.21
C PRO A 192 -19.74 10.09 -3.32
N SER A 193 -19.18 9.34 -4.26
CA SER A 193 -18.53 9.91 -5.44
C SER A 193 -19.43 10.99 -5.98
N ARG A 194 -18.93 12.23 -6.08
CA ARG A 194 -19.64 13.27 -6.83
C ARG A 194 -19.76 12.72 -8.25
N GLY A 195 -20.93 12.18 -8.57
CA GLY A 195 -21.28 11.88 -9.94
C GLY A 195 -21.12 13.17 -10.72
N ASN A 196 -20.49 13.08 -11.88
CA ASN A 196 -20.43 14.21 -12.81
C ASN A 196 -21.88 14.68 -13.04
N ILE A 197 -22.15 15.91 -12.61
CA ILE A 197 -23.26 16.73 -13.12
C ILE A 197 -22.79 17.30 -14.44
#